data_AF-A0A7Y7AGL4-F1
#
_entry.id   AF-A0A7Y7AGL4-F1
#
_cell.length_a   1.000
_cell.length_b   1.000
_cell.length_c   1.000
_cell.angle_alpha   90.00
_cell.angle_beta   90.00
_cell.angle_gamma   90.00
#
_symmetry.space_group_name_H-M   'P 1'
#
loop_
_entity.id
_entity.type
_entity.pdbx_description
1 polymer ?
#
loop_
_entity_poly.entity_id
_entity_poly.type
_entity_poly.pdbx_seq_one_letter_code
_entity_poly.pdbx_strand_id
1 'polypeptide(L)'
;MEFKLDSDVVAIIEAIDSFVVEKEKRYCVIANLLDGEIKENLFLNIPFNNSFGMTTRITHTDSIQFTDGRKYVLVCTQSDDKETLDMLLSMNVGLEKLKITISGED
;
A
#
# COMPACT_ATOMS: atom_id res chain seq x y z
N MET A 1 9.31 -25.27 -4.86
CA MET A 1 8.98 -24.55 -3.61
C MET A 1 7.78 -23.69 -3.94
N GLU A 2 6.58 -24.20 -3.68
CA GLU A 2 5.33 -23.49 -3.99
C GLU A 2 5.07 -22.46 -2.89
N PHE A 3 5.00 -21.19 -3.25
CA PHE A 3 4.50 -20.16 -2.35
C PHE A 3 2.98 -20.37 -2.20
N LYS A 4 2.56 -20.97 -1.09
CA LYS A 4 1.15 -20.85 -0.66
C LYS A 4 0.93 -19.37 -0.32
N LEU A 5 0.06 -18.72 -1.07
CA LEU A 5 -0.57 -17.48 -0.62
C LEU A 5 -1.30 -17.80 0.69
N ASP A 6 -0.94 -17.07 1.75
CA ASP A 6 -1.71 -17.08 3.00
C ASP A 6 -3.18 -16.82 2.66
N SER A 7 -4.11 -17.54 3.28
CA SER A 7 -5.55 -17.45 2.98
C SER A 7 -6.15 -16.06 3.22
N ASP A 8 -5.36 -15.16 3.81
CA ASP A 8 -5.74 -13.80 4.14
C ASP A 8 -5.35 -12.76 3.08
N VAL A 9 -4.49 -13.11 2.12
CA VAL A 9 -4.08 -12.21 1.03
C VAL A 9 -5.17 -12.16 -0.04
N VAL A 10 -5.72 -10.97 -0.29
CA VAL A 10 -6.81 -10.75 -1.24
C VAL A 10 -6.41 -9.96 -2.49
N ALA A 11 -5.29 -9.25 -2.43
CA ALA A 11 -4.72 -8.58 -3.59
C ALA A 11 -3.20 -8.44 -3.49
N ILE A 12 -2.56 -8.33 -4.65
CA ILE A 12 -1.13 -8.06 -4.80
C ILE A 12 -0.97 -6.85 -5.71
N ILE A 13 -0.18 -5.88 -5.25
CA ILE A 13 0.17 -4.69 -6.03
C ILE A 13 1.68 -4.59 -6.18
N GLU A 14 2.12 -3.93 -7.24
CA GLU A 14 3.52 -3.54 -7.46
C GLU A 14 3.62 -2.03 -7.37
N ALA A 15 4.30 -1.55 -6.33
CA ALA A 15 4.48 -0.12 -6.10
C ALA A 15 5.31 0.50 -7.23
N ILE A 16 4.95 1.73 -7.58
CA ILE A 16 5.64 2.57 -8.57
C ILE A 16 6.24 3.78 -7.87
N ASP A 17 5.48 4.38 -6.96
CA ASP A 17 5.91 5.54 -6.18
C ASP A 17 5.04 5.68 -4.93
N SER A 18 5.51 6.44 -3.95
CA SER A 18 4.76 6.75 -2.74
C SER A 18 5.01 8.16 -2.24
N PHE A 19 4.00 8.73 -1.57
CA PHE A 19 4.04 10.11 -1.11
C PHE A 19 3.13 10.35 0.08
N VAL A 20 3.35 11.46 0.79
CA VAL A 20 2.48 11.92 1.87
C VAL A 20 1.75 13.19 1.45
N VAL A 21 0.43 13.20 1.61
CA VAL A 21 -0.39 14.42 1.55
C VAL A 21 -0.45 15.01 2.97
N GLU A 22 0.49 15.90 3.28
CA GLU A 22 0.72 16.37 4.66
C GLU A 22 -0.53 16.93 5.34
N LYS A 23 -1.31 17.76 4.64
CA LYS A 23 -2.53 18.38 5.19
C LYS A 23 -3.60 17.36 5.56
N GLU A 24 -3.63 16.25 4.84
CA GLU A 24 -4.60 15.16 5.05
C GLU A 24 -4.05 14.06 5.95
N LYS A 25 -2.78 14.18 6.37
CA LYS A 25 -2.03 13.17 7.12
C LYS A 25 -2.18 11.77 6.51
N ARG A 26 -2.03 11.73 5.18
CA ARG A 26 -2.33 10.56 4.37
C ARG A 26 -1.09 10.11 3.64
N TYR A 27 -0.70 8.85 3.83
CA TYR A 27 0.32 8.20 3.03
C TYR A 27 -0.36 7.51 1.85
N CYS A 28 0.20 7.63 0.66
CA CYS A 28 -0.37 7.09 -0.57
C CYS A 28 0.70 6.37 -1.38
N VAL A 29 0.29 5.28 -2.02
CA VAL A 29 1.10 4.46 -2.92
C VAL A 29 0.40 4.42 -4.28
N ILE A 30 1.15 4.75 -5.32
CA ILE A 30 0.77 4.52 -6.72
C ILE A 30 1.29 3.15 -7.10
N ALA A 31 0.43 2.29 -7.65
CA ALA A 31 0.82 0.92 -7.95
C ALA A 31 0.13 0.35 -9.19
N ASN A 32 0.71 -0.71 -9.74
CA ASN A 32 0.02 -1.64 -10.63
C ASN A 32 -0.75 -2.65 -9.79
N LEU A 33 -2.00 -2.91 -10.13
CA LEU A 33 -2.73 -4.07 -9.60
C LEU A 33 -2.30 -5.31 -10.37
N LEU A 34 -1.68 -6.27 -9.68
CA LEU A 34 -1.22 -7.53 -10.29
C LEU A 34 -2.29 -8.63 -10.18
N ASP A 35 -2.96 -8.72 -9.04
CA ASP A 35 -3.98 -9.73 -8.77
C ASP A 35 -4.94 -9.26 -7.68
N GLY A 36 -6.17 -9.77 -7.73
CA GLY A 36 -7.21 -9.51 -6.73
C GLY A 36 -7.94 -8.18 -6.86
N GLU A 37 -8.60 -7.76 -5.77
CA GLU A 37 -9.37 -6.52 -5.71
C GLU A 37 -8.99 -5.73 -4.45
N ILE A 38 -8.81 -4.42 -4.59
CA ILE A 38 -8.46 -3.51 -3.50
C ILE A 38 -9.71 -2.76 -3.07
N LYS A 39 -9.95 -2.70 -1.76
CA LYS A 39 -11.06 -1.95 -1.15
C LYS A 39 -10.59 -1.27 0.12
N GLU A 40 -11.32 -0.23 0.51
CA GLU A 40 -11.21 0.39 1.82
C GLU A 40 -11.46 -0.63 2.95
N ASN A 41 -10.89 -0.38 4.12
CA ASN A 41 -10.89 -1.23 5.31
C ASN A 41 -10.09 -2.54 5.21
N LEU A 42 -9.49 -2.85 4.07
CA LEU A 42 -8.43 -3.86 3.98
C LEU A 42 -7.11 -3.31 4.53
N PHE A 43 -6.11 -4.17 4.66
CA PHE A 43 -4.81 -3.78 5.21
C PHE A 43 -3.71 -3.88 4.17
N LEU A 44 -2.94 -2.80 4.02
CA LEU A 44 -1.72 -2.76 3.23
C LEU A 44 -0.54 -3.22 4.08
N ASN A 45 0.17 -4.25 3.61
CA ASN A 45 1.37 -4.76 4.27
C ASN A 45 2.61 -4.26 3.55
N ILE A 46 3.37 -3.41 4.25
CA ILE A 46 4.57 -2.75 3.75
C ILE A 46 5.79 -3.42 4.40
N PRO A 47 6.57 -4.23 3.67
CA PRO A 47 7.73 -4.89 4.23
C PRO A 47 8.87 -3.88 4.48
N PHE A 48 9.45 -3.88 5.69
CA PHE A 48 10.69 -3.15 5.98
C PHE A 48 11.93 -3.97 5.63
N ASN A 49 11.86 -5.28 5.89
CA ASN A 49 12.88 -6.28 5.56
C ASN A 49 12.25 -7.68 5.58
N ASN A 50 13.06 -8.72 5.41
CA ASN A 50 12.58 -10.12 5.36
C ASN A 50 11.84 -10.59 6.63
N SER A 51 11.95 -9.89 7.75
CA SER A 51 11.44 -10.31 9.06
C SER A 51 10.52 -9.28 9.74
N PHE A 52 10.38 -8.07 9.17
CA PHE A 52 9.62 -6.99 9.77
C PHE A 52 8.85 -6.23 8.70
N GLY A 53 7.57 -5.96 8.95
CA GLY A 53 6.69 -5.21 8.07
C GLY A 53 5.74 -4.33 8.90
N MET A 54 5.24 -3.27 8.30
CA MET A 54 4.14 -2.48 8.85
C MET A 54 2.85 -2.91 8.18
N THR A 55 1.81 -3.05 8.98
CA THR A 55 0.45 -3.22 8.47
C THR A 55 -0.30 -1.93 8.74
N THR A 56 -1.01 -1.42 7.73
CA THR A 56 -1.76 -0.17 7.86
C THR A 56 -3.08 -0.28 7.13
N ARG A 57 -4.16 0.24 7.73
CA ARG A 57 -5.50 0.15 7.17
C ARG A 57 -5.67 1.09 5.98
N ILE A 58 -6.17 0.55 4.89
CA ILE A 58 -6.51 1.29 3.68
C ILE A 58 -7.77 2.11 3.96
N THR A 59 -7.62 3.43 3.89
CA THR A 59 -8.72 4.37 4.12
C THR A 59 -9.27 4.93 2.82
N HIS A 60 -8.52 4.82 1.72
CA HIS A 60 -8.95 5.31 0.43
C HIS A 60 -8.28 4.55 -0.71
N THR A 61 -9.04 4.31 -1.78
CA THR A 61 -8.55 3.70 -3.01
C THR A 61 -9.14 4.40 -4.22
N ASP A 62 -8.36 4.60 -5.28
CA ASP A 62 -8.87 5.16 -6.53
C ASP A 62 -8.13 4.59 -7.76
N SER A 63 -8.73 4.75 -8.94
CA SER A 63 -8.08 4.53 -10.23
C SER A 63 -7.57 5.86 -10.76
N ILE A 64 -6.26 6.02 -10.86
CA ILE A 64 -5.65 7.25 -11.37
C ILE A 64 -5.15 7.06 -12.80
N GLN A 65 -5.20 8.14 -13.58
CA GLN A 65 -4.73 8.15 -14.96
C GLN A 65 -3.68 9.26 -15.15
N PHE A 66 -2.58 8.88 -15.78
CA PHE A 66 -1.49 9.78 -16.13
C PHE A 66 -1.75 10.39 -17.51
N THR A 67 -1.14 11.56 -17.76
CA THR A 67 -1.30 12.31 -19.02
C THR A 67 -0.83 11.55 -20.25
N ASP A 68 0.08 10.60 -20.08
CA ASP A 68 0.56 9.70 -21.14
C ASP A 68 -0.34 8.48 -21.38
N GLY A 69 -1.50 8.41 -20.69
CA GLY A 69 -2.49 7.36 -20.86
C GLY A 69 -2.30 6.14 -19.96
N ARG A 70 -1.21 6.06 -19.18
CA ARG A 70 -1.03 4.99 -18.20
C ARG A 70 -2.07 5.10 -17.08
N LYS A 71 -2.53 3.95 -16.58
CA LYS A 71 -3.51 3.85 -15.50
C LYS A 71 -2.93 3.02 -14.36
N TYR A 72 -3.17 3.49 -13.14
CA TYR A 72 -2.66 2.88 -11.92
C TYR A 72 -3.74 2.88 -10.85
N VAL A 73 -3.51 2.09 -9.80
CA VAL A 73 -4.30 2.19 -8.57
C VAL A 73 -3.57 3.12 -7.59
N LEU A 74 -4.34 3.95 -6.91
CA LEU A 74 -3.91 4.73 -5.76
C LEU A 74 -4.44 4.04 -4.51
N VAL A 75 -3.56 3.73 -3.57
CA VAL A 75 -3.91 3.13 -2.28
C VAL A 75 -3.39 4.06 -1.20
N CYS A 76 -4.27 4.52 -0.32
CA CYS A 76 -3.88 5.43 0.75
C CYS A 76 -4.31 4.94 2.12
N THR A 77 -3.49 5.28 3.11
CA THR A 77 -3.73 5.06 4.53
C THR A 77 -3.62 6.37 5.29
N GLN A 78 -4.27 6.46 6.45
CA GLN A 78 -4.28 7.65 7.28
C GLN A 78 -3.61 7.38 8.62
N SER A 79 -2.79 8.31 9.09
CA SER A 79 -2.14 8.23 10.41
C SER A 79 -2.12 9.62 11.03
N ASP A 80 -2.62 9.76 12.25
CA ASP A 80 -2.52 11.02 12.99
C ASP A 80 -1.12 11.28 13.54
N ASP A 81 -0.30 10.23 13.62
CA ASP A 81 1.08 10.27 14.05
C ASP A 81 2.02 10.64 12.90
N LYS A 82 2.72 11.76 13.08
CA LYS A 82 3.70 12.27 12.12
C LYS A 82 4.93 11.37 12.03
N GLU A 83 5.38 10.77 13.13
CA GLU A 83 6.57 9.90 13.11
C GLU A 83 6.33 8.69 12.21
N THR A 84 5.13 8.10 12.30
CA THR A 84 4.69 7.03 11.39
C THR A 84 4.69 7.48 9.92
N LEU A 85 4.16 8.67 9.60
CA LEU A 85 4.15 9.17 8.22
C LEU A 85 5.55 9.45 7.68
N ASP A 86 6.41 10.06 8.51
CA ASP A 86 7.80 10.34 8.15
C ASP A 86 8.58 9.03 7.95
N MET A 87 8.31 8.02 8.79
CA MET A 87 8.86 6.67 8.63
C MET A 87 8.42 6.04 7.30
N LEU A 88 7.12 6.01 7.00
CA LEU A 88 6.58 5.46 5.76
C LEU A 88 7.17 6.15 4.52
N LEU A 89 7.32 7.48 4.57
CA LEU A 89 7.94 8.24 3.49
C LEU A 89 9.43 7.87 3.32
N SER A 90 10.16 7.71 4.43
CA SER A 90 11.58 7.33 4.41
C SER A 90 11.85 5.95 3.83
N MET A 91 10.85 5.06 3.82
CA MET A 91 10.97 3.74 3.20
C MET A 91 11.11 3.83 1.68
N ASN A 92 10.67 4.94 1.07
CA ASN A 92 10.77 5.17 -0.37
C ASN A 92 10.18 3.99 -1.18
N VAL A 93 8.98 3.57 -0.80
CA VAL A 93 8.26 2.48 -1.46
C VAL A 93 7.99 2.86 -2.91
N GLY A 94 8.44 2.04 -3.85
CA GLY A 94 8.39 2.40 -5.26
C GLY A 94 8.78 1.31 -6.26
N LEU A 95 9.22 0.14 -5.80
CA LEU A 95 9.56 -0.99 -6.68
C LEU A 95 9.27 -2.37 -6.04
N GLU A 96 8.72 -2.42 -4.83
CA GLU A 96 8.36 -3.69 -4.20
C GLU A 96 6.93 -4.14 -4.49
N LYS A 97 6.72 -5.44 -4.32
CA LYS A 97 5.39 -6.05 -4.29
C LYS A 97 4.82 -5.95 -2.88
N LEU A 98 3.66 -5.33 -2.77
CA LEU A 98 2.93 -5.19 -1.52
C LEU A 98 1.74 -6.14 -1.51
N LYS A 99 1.43 -6.67 -0.34
CA LYS A 99 0.29 -7.57 -0.13
C LYS A 99 -0.83 -6.82 0.56
N ILE A 100 -2.05 -7.06 0.11
CA ILE A 100 -3.26 -6.56 0.76
C ILE A 100 -3.99 -7.73 1.40
N THR A 101 -4.34 -7.59 2.68
CA THR A 101 -4.94 -8.64 3.49
C THR A 101 -6.29 -8.22 4.08
N ILE A 102 -7.10 -9.21 4.48
CA ILE A 102 -8.39 -8.98 5.16
C ILE A 102 -8.16 -8.63 6.62
N SER A 103 -7.14 -9.22 7.25
CA SER A 103 -6.76 -8.93 8.64
C SER A 103 -5.38 -8.27 8.74
N GLY A 104 -5.20 -7.52 9.82
CA GLY A 104 -3.98 -6.77 10.12
C GLY A 104 -4.03 -6.18 11.52
N GLU A 105 -2.87 -6.03 12.14
CA GLU A 105 -2.72 -5.22 13.35
C GLU A 105 -2.35 -3.80 12.89
N ASP A 106 -3.29 -2.85 13.03
CA ASP A 106 -3.10 -1.42 12.76
C ASP A 106 -2.81 -0.60 14.03
#